data_AF-A0A3Q3LAQ2-F1
#
_entry.id   AF-A0A3Q3LAQ2-F1
#
_cell.length_a   1.000
_cell.length_b   1.000
_cell.length_c   1.000
_cell.angle_alpha   90.00
_cell.angle_beta   90.00
_cell.angle_gamma   90.00
#
_symmetry.space_group_name_H-M   'P 1'
#
loop_
_entity.id
_entity.type
_entity.pdbx_description
1 polymer ?
#
loop_
_entity_poly.entity_id
_entity_poly.type
_entity_poly.pdbx_seq_one_letter_code
_entity_poly.pdbx_strand_id
1 'polypeptide(L)'
;MGASMEVAQLESRLNTEDYRKLQSASRSLSRTEFVNLAWSSVGRGSKEEYGLLFDSVEEGRINWGGLCSFLMLELSDKVKNTRTSSVPCWKPTRTLTCPHRDPVQKVLFLQSSGLYLTVSKGGTVGLRDGEGMSLLHTHRLQNSTVTLKDLWVTDVVLLQNIHKIAVSFTSKELCFYDTLSKQDFSCKYKLQGLKFTPWCLDYWVDPSHPDQAILTVGDIGGQVSALYFNSAQISLFERLSQRRVSDSADIILWDELVKGKHRSCHTVTHQAHAPAWVRKVRYLGSLEAFVSCSTKPQSSMVISWREKESRNLRVTSFFTKRGVWDVDHHHNLNLIATAGVDHQVLLWNPYVTSEPVCVLSGHTSPIVAVRFMQSKQQLLSYSKDKVLCLWDLSSHRCVHRLAGVFPKTQEDTHTLMFLHEEHRLLLLSFNSLLLLLETMKEEKRSSSHEHPVTCVLYNIPLLPWQCRDLHHGPGWYTDPAVYCRH
;
A
#
# COMPACT_ATOMS: atom_id res chain seq x y z
N MET A 1 -19.85 22.83 -10.21
CA MET A 1 -18.46 22.71 -10.70
C MET A 1 -17.99 23.94 -11.46
N GLY A 2 -18.78 24.52 -12.38
CA GLY A 2 -18.38 25.74 -13.14
C GLY A 2 -18.03 26.95 -12.25
N ALA A 3 -18.94 27.36 -11.36
CA ALA A 3 -18.74 28.53 -10.50
C ALA A 3 -17.50 28.45 -9.58
N SER A 4 -17.22 27.29 -8.98
CA SER A 4 -16.04 27.08 -8.13
C SER A 4 -14.73 27.14 -8.93
N MET A 5 -14.74 26.74 -10.20
CA MET A 5 -13.58 26.82 -11.07
C MET A 5 -13.29 28.26 -11.51
N GLU A 6 -14.32 29.06 -11.76
CA GLU A 6 -14.20 30.49 -12.08
C GLU A 6 -13.70 31.32 -10.89
N VAL A 7 -14.19 31.02 -9.67
CA VAL A 7 -13.69 31.64 -8.44
C VAL A 7 -12.21 31.30 -8.21
N ALA A 8 -11.81 30.04 -8.37
CA ALA A 8 -10.41 29.64 -8.26
C ALA A 8 -9.49 30.30 -9.31
N GLN A 9 -10.00 30.56 -10.52
CA GLN A 9 -9.28 31.31 -11.56
C GLN A 9 -9.11 32.79 -11.18
N LEU A 10 -10.15 33.43 -10.63
CA LEU A 10 -10.05 34.79 -10.10
C LEU A 10 -9.00 34.85 -9.00
N GLU A 11 -9.06 33.95 -8.01
CA GLU A 11 -8.09 33.90 -6.90
C GLU A 11 -6.64 33.77 -7.36
N SER A 12 -6.39 32.95 -8.39
CA SER A 12 -5.04 32.75 -8.95
C SER A 12 -4.45 34.01 -9.58
N ARG A 13 -5.30 35.01 -9.91
CA ARG A 13 -4.92 36.27 -10.56
C ARG A 13 -4.74 37.43 -9.57
N LEU A 14 -5.20 37.27 -8.34
CA LEU A 14 -5.15 38.27 -7.27
C LEU A 14 -3.83 38.20 -6.51
N ASN A 15 -3.22 39.35 -6.26
CA ASN A 15 -1.99 39.45 -5.45
C ASN A 15 -2.28 40.03 -4.05
N THR A 16 -1.28 40.03 -3.17
CA THR A 16 -1.39 40.55 -1.79
C THR A 16 -1.77 42.04 -1.73
N GLU A 17 -1.44 42.81 -2.75
CA GLU A 17 -1.77 44.23 -2.85
C GLU A 17 -3.24 44.45 -3.21
N ASP A 18 -3.81 43.56 -4.03
CA ASP A 18 -5.23 43.54 -4.38
C ASP A 18 -6.10 43.23 -3.16
N TYR A 19 -5.69 42.28 -2.32
CA TYR A 19 -6.38 42.00 -1.05
C TYR A 19 -6.29 43.18 -0.05
N ARG A 20 -5.18 43.93 -0.03
CA ARG A 20 -5.09 45.16 0.79
C ARG A 20 -6.05 46.25 0.33
N LYS A 21 -6.28 46.36 -0.98
CA LYS A 21 -7.27 47.29 -1.52
C LYS A 21 -8.69 46.89 -1.10
N LEU A 22 -8.99 45.59 -1.07
CA LEU A 22 -10.27 45.07 -0.56
C LEU A 22 -10.45 45.27 0.96
N GLN A 23 -9.36 45.19 1.74
CA GLN A 23 -9.36 45.41 3.19
C GLN A 23 -9.78 46.82 3.61
N SER A 24 -9.60 47.82 2.74
CA SER A 24 -9.99 49.21 3.02
C SER A 24 -11.49 49.37 3.32
N ALA A 25 -12.30 48.35 3.00
CA ALA A 25 -13.70 48.25 3.36
C ALA A 25 -13.89 47.58 4.73
N SER A 26 -13.84 48.37 5.80
CA SER A 26 -14.08 47.91 7.19
C SER A 26 -15.57 47.72 7.54
N ARG A 27 -16.48 47.80 6.58
CA ARG A 27 -17.95 47.75 6.80
C ARG A 27 -18.56 46.49 6.20
N SER A 28 -19.69 46.06 6.75
CA SER A 28 -20.51 44.97 6.20
C SER A 28 -21.12 45.41 4.87
N LEU A 29 -20.72 44.76 3.77
CA LEU A 29 -21.12 45.10 2.40
C LEU A 29 -22.23 44.16 1.90
N SER A 30 -23.22 44.73 1.23
CA SER A 30 -24.16 43.96 0.41
C SER A 30 -23.48 43.46 -0.87
N ARG A 31 -24.08 42.47 -1.54
CA ARG A 31 -23.56 41.88 -2.79
C ARG A 31 -23.17 42.92 -3.84
N THR A 32 -24.05 43.90 -4.09
CA THR A 32 -23.81 44.95 -5.10
C THR A 32 -22.70 45.91 -4.68
N GLU A 33 -22.58 46.21 -3.39
CA GLU A 33 -21.53 47.08 -2.87
C GLU A 33 -20.16 46.39 -2.92
N PHE A 34 -20.10 45.11 -2.54
CA PHE A 34 -18.88 44.31 -2.61
C PHE A 34 -18.39 44.15 -4.04
N VAL A 35 -19.25 43.75 -4.99
CA VAL A 35 -18.85 43.55 -6.38
C VAL A 35 -18.34 44.85 -7.01
N ASN A 36 -19.01 45.98 -6.77
CA ASN A 36 -18.57 47.26 -7.31
C ASN A 36 -17.27 47.74 -6.66
N LEU A 37 -17.11 47.57 -5.35
CA LEU A 37 -15.90 47.94 -4.64
C LEU A 37 -14.72 47.08 -5.05
N ALA A 38 -14.90 45.76 -5.13
CA ALA A 38 -13.86 44.82 -5.56
C ALA A 38 -13.44 45.07 -7.02
N TRP A 39 -14.41 45.25 -7.91
CA TRP A 39 -14.16 45.61 -9.31
C TRP A 39 -13.37 46.92 -9.45
N SER A 40 -13.81 47.97 -8.75
CA SER A 40 -13.21 49.30 -8.86
C SER A 40 -11.82 49.40 -8.22
N SER A 41 -11.57 48.66 -7.14
CA SER A 41 -10.34 48.78 -6.35
C SER A 41 -9.22 47.86 -6.86
N VAL A 42 -9.54 46.64 -7.27
CA VAL A 42 -8.56 45.65 -7.70
C VAL A 42 -8.23 45.78 -9.19
N GLY A 43 -9.19 46.16 -10.02
CA GLY A 43 -8.99 46.37 -11.46
C GLY A 43 -8.62 45.11 -12.26
N ARG A 44 -8.80 43.91 -11.67
CA ARG A 44 -8.61 42.59 -12.31
C ARG A 44 -9.89 41.77 -12.15
N GLY A 45 -10.15 40.84 -13.06
CA GLY A 45 -11.29 39.92 -12.99
C GLY A 45 -12.50 40.35 -13.83
N SER A 46 -13.70 39.94 -13.45
CA SER A 46 -14.98 40.45 -13.96
C SER A 46 -15.95 40.67 -12.80
N LYS A 47 -17.00 41.48 -12.99
CA LYS A 47 -18.05 41.67 -11.96
C LYS A 47 -18.78 40.36 -11.63
N GLU A 48 -18.86 39.45 -12.59
CA GLU A 48 -19.48 38.13 -12.43
C GLU A 48 -18.61 37.24 -11.54
N GLU A 49 -17.29 37.23 -11.76
CA GLU A 49 -16.32 36.47 -10.94
C GLU A 49 -16.36 36.93 -9.46
N TYR A 50 -16.44 38.25 -9.20
CA TYR A 50 -16.61 38.77 -7.83
C TYR A 50 -17.99 38.50 -7.23
N GLY A 51 -19.03 38.39 -8.07
CA GLY A 51 -20.37 37.99 -7.64
C GLY A 51 -20.38 36.54 -7.16
N LEU A 52 -19.72 35.64 -7.89
CA LEU A 52 -19.56 34.24 -7.51
C LEU A 52 -18.73 34.07 -6.24
N LEU A 53 -17.68 34.89 -6.05
CA LEU A 53 -16.91 34.92 -4.81
C LEU A 53 -17.75 35.39 -3.62
N PHE A 54 -18.67 36.35 -3.81
CA PHE A 54 -19.60 36.77 -2.76
C PHE A 54 -20.54 35.61 -2.39
N ASP A 55 -21.12 34.97 -3.41
CA ASP A 55 -22.11 33.90 -3.25
C ASP A 55 -21.49 32.63 -2.61
N SER A 56 -20.15 32.46 -2.66
CA SER A 56 -19.46 31.34 -2.00
C SER A 56 -19.16 31.55 -0.51
N VAL A 57 -19.16 32.80 -0.02
CA VAL A 57 -18.77 33.13 1.36
C VAL A 57 -19.97 33.08 2.31
N GLU A 58 -21.06 33.81 2.04
CA GLU A 58 -22.29 33.82 2.85
C GLU A 58 -23.52 34.37 2.09
N GLU A 59 -24.74 33.96 2.50
CA GLU A 59 -25.99 34.55 2.01
C GLU A 59 -26.33 35.86 2.75
N GLY A 60 -25.97 36.99 2.17
CA GLY A 60 -26.59 38.28 2.49
C GLY A 60 -25.64 39.46 2.62
N ARG A 61 -24.72 39.44 3.59
CA ARG A 61 -23.76 40.53 3.80
C ARG A 61 -22.40 39.98 4.23
N ILE A 62 -21.34 40.45 3.58
CA ILE A 62 -19.97 40.02 3.88
C ILE A 62 -19.25 41.11 4.65
N ASN A 63 -18.56 40.73 5.73
CA ASN A 63 -17.54 41.54 6.37
C ASN A 63 -16.14 41.01 6.00
N TRP A 64 -15.11 41.83 6.15
CA TRP A 64 -13.73 41.42 5.85
C TRP A 64 -13.29 40.18 6.65
N GLY A 65 -13.77 40.04 7.90
CA GLY A 65 -13.49 38.86 8.73
C GLY A 65 -14.06 37.56 8.17
N GLY A 66 -15.25 37.58 7.58
CA GLY A 66 -15.92 36.44 6.95
C GLY A 66 -15.21 36.03 5.66
N LEU A 67 -14.82 36.99 4.83
CA LEU A 67 -14.01 36.74 3.63
C LEU A 67 -12.64 36.13 4.00
N CYS A 68 -11.95 36.67 5.01
CA CYS A 68 -10.69 36.11 5.50
C CYS A 68 -10.86 34.69 6.06
N SER A 69 -11.95 34.43 6.78
CA SER A 69 -12.24 33.10 7.33
C SER A 69 -12.48 32.07 6.23
N PHE A 70 -13.26 32.44 5.20
CA PHE A 70 -13.49 31.61 4.02
C PHE A 70 -12.17 31.30 3.27
N LEU A 71 -11.38 32.34 2.95
CA LEU A 71 -10.09 32.18 2.27
C LEU A 71 -9.11 31.32 3.10
N MET A 72 -9.09 31.50 4.42
CA MET A 72 -8.25 30.69 5.31
C MET A 72 -8.71 29.23 5.37
N LEU A 73 -10.03 28.97 5.35
CA LEU A 73 -10.59 27.63 5.31
C LEU A 73 -10.22 26.93 3.99
N GLU A 74 -10.38 27.63 2.88
CA GLU A 74 -10.07 27.11 1.54
C GLU A 74 -8.57 26.88 1.37
N LEU A 75 -7.71 27.79 1.85
CA LEU A 75 -6.26 27.58 1.90
C LEU A 75 -5.91 26.42 2.84
N SER A 76 -6.58 26.28 3.99
CA SER A 76 -6.44 25.13 4.89
C SER A 76 -6.72 23.83 4.14
N ASP A 77 -7.80 23.78 3.38
CA ASP A 77 -8.23 22.58 2.68
C ASP A 77 -7.35 22.30 1.45
N LYS A 78 -6.90 23.34 0.72
CA LYS A 78 -5.86 23.24 -0.31
C LYS A 78 -4.54 22.71 0.27
N VAL A 79 -4.13 23.16 1.46
CA VAL A 79 -2.93 22.70 2.18
C VAL A 79 -3.08 21.27 2.68
N LYS A 80 -4.25 20.88 3.22
CA LYS A 80 -4.54 19.48 3.61
C LYS A 80 -4.47 18.56 2.39
N ASN A 81 -5.04 18.98 1.26
CA ASN A 81 -5.00 18.23 0.00
C ASN A 81 -3.58 18.14 -0.59
N THR A 82 -2.74 19.16 -0.40
CA THR A 82 -1.32 19.06 -0.80
C THR A 82 -0.50 18.18 0.14
N ARG A 83 -0.86 18.11 1.44
CA ARG A 83 -0.21 17.20 2.41
C ARG A 83 -0.56 15.74 2.16
N THR A 84 -1.78 15.41 1.74
CA THR A 84 -2.13 14.04 1.31
C THR A 84 -1.47 13.67 -0.02
N SER A 85 -1.22 14.65 -0.89
CA SER A 85 -0.51 14.49 -2.16
C SER A 85 1.04 14.51 -2.04
N SER A 86 1.62 14.56 -0.83
CA SER A 86 3.08 14.64 -0.70
C SER A 86 3.75 13.39 -1.28
N VAL A 87 4.64 13.63 -2.25
CA VAL A 87 5.38 12.56 -2.91
C VAL A 87 6.42 12.01 -1.92
N PRO A 88 6.45 10.70 -1.63
CA PRO A 88 7.53 10.13 -0.85
C PRO A 88 8.86 10.33 -1.59
N CYS A 89 9.76 11.08 -0.97
CA CYS A 89 11.14 11.19 -1.43
C CYS A 89 11.86 9.87 -1.10
N TRP A 90 12.30 9.14 -2.12
CA TRP A 90 13.01 7.88 -1.95
C TRP A 90 14.50 8.13 -1.72
N LYS A 91 15.09 7.44 -0.75
CA LYS A 91 16.55 7.33 -0.64
C LYS A 91 17.12 6.56 -1.84
N PRO A 92 18.42 6.72 -2.15
CA PRO A 92 19.10 5.85 -3.11
C PRO A 92 18.86 4.38 -2.77
N THR A 93 18.53 3.60 -3.80
CA THR A 93 18.20 2.19 -3.63
C THR A 93 19.38 1.39 -3.11
N ARG A 94 19.11 0.48 -2.19
CA ARG A 94 20.12 -0.45 -1.65
C ARG A 94 19.81 -1.86 -2.14
N THR A 95 20.79 -2.50 -2.78
CA THR A 95 20.68 -3.91 -3.15
C THR A 95 21.15 -4.77 -1.97
N LEU A 96 20.26 -5.65 -1.50
CA LEU A 96 20.53 -6.58 -0.42
C LEU A 96 20.95 -7.93 -1.01
N THR A 97 22.03 -8.49 -0.47
CA THR A 97 22.49 -9.83 -0.83
C THR A 97 21.64 -10.89 -0.12
N CYS A 98 21.13 -11.85 -0.88
CA CYS A 98 20.42 -12.99 -0.32
C CYS A 98 21.37 -14.19 -0.16
N PRO A 99 21.17 -15.04 0.87
CA PRO A 99 22.02 -16.21 1.10
C PRO A 99 21.78 -17.34 0.08
N HIS A 100 20.80 -17.19 -0.81
CA HIS A 100 20.35 -18.19 -1.77
C HIS A 100 20.48 -17.67 -3.20
N ARG A 101 20.62 -18.60 -4.15
CA ARG A 101 20.66 -18.30 -5.60
C ARG A 101 19.30 -18.39 -6.28
N ASP A 102 18.31 -18.94 -5.60
CA ASP A 102 16.95 -19.10 -6.11
C ASP A 102 16.11 -17.83 -5.90
N PRO A 103 14.96 -17.70 -6.59
CA PRO A 103 14.04 -16.58 -6.37
C PRO A 103 13.56 -16.44 -4.93
N VAL A 104 13.51 -15.21 -4.41
CA VAL A 104 12.76 -14.90 -3.19
C VAL A 104 11.27 -15.11 -3.47
N GLN A 105 10.57 -15.88 -2.63
CA GLN A 105 9.14 -16.17 -2.71
C GLN A 105 8.28 -15.30 -1.80
N LYS A 106 8.82 -14.88 -0.64
CA LYS A 106 8.09 -14.00 0.27
C LYS A 106 9.05 -13.20 1.17
N VAL A 107 8.60 -12.01 1.54
CA VAL A 107 9.15 -11.25 2.66
C VAL A 107 8.05 -11.03 3.68
N LEU A 108 8.34 -11.29 4.95
CA LEU A 108 7.43 -11.15 6.08
C LEU A 108 8.11 -10.33 7.18
N PHE A 109 7.35 -9.55 7.94
CA PHE A 109 7.86 -8.82 9.10
C PHE A 109 7.33 -9.49 10.38
N LEU A 110 8.26 -9.91 11.26
CA LEU A 110 7.95 -10.53 12.53
C LEU A 110 7.80 -9.46 13.60
N GLN A 111 6.55 -9.04 13.87
CA GLN A 111 6.26 -8.02 14.88
C GLN A 111 6.81 -8.35 16.27
N SER A 112 6.86 -9.63 16.65
CA SER A 112 7.35 -10.07 17.96
C SER A 112 8.86 -9.90 18.17
N SER A 113 9.64 -9.87 17.09
CA SER A 113 11.11 -9.77 17.16
C SER A 113 11.67 -8.54 16.45
N GLY A 114 10.85 -7.81 15.68
CA GLY A 114 11.28 -6.70 14.82
C GLY A 114 12.12 -7.15 13.63
N LEU A 115 12.15 -8.45 13.31
CA LEU A 115 12.99 -9.01 12.25
C LEU A 115 12.22 -9.20 10.95
N TYR A 116 12.92 -9.06 9.83
CA TYR A 116 12.40 -9.43 8.52
C TYR A 116 12.78 -10.86 8.17
N LEU A 117 11.82 -11.62 7.69
CA LEU A 117 11.98 -12.99 7.26
C LEU A 117 11.86 -13.03 5.73
N THR A 118 12.89 -13.55 5.08
CA THR A 118 12.94 -13.74 3.63
C THR A 118 12.94 -15.23 3.32
N VAL A 119 12.05 -15.70 2.44
CA VAL A 119 11.98 -17.12 2.06
C VAL A 119 12.27 -17.28 0.59
N SER A 120 13.16 -18.21 0.24
CA SER A 120 13.48 -18.57 -1.13
C SER A 120 12.60 -19.70 -1.65
N LYS A 121 12.55 -19.86 -2.98
CA LYS A 121 11.91 -21.00 -3.65
C LYS A 121 12.45 -22.34 -3.18
N GLY A 122 13.74 -22.44 -2.86
CA GLY A 122 14.40 -23.64 -2.34
C GLY A 122 14.19 -23.90 -0.85
N GLY A 123 13.37 -23.10 -0.15
CA GLY A 123 13.08 -23.26 1.27
C GLY A 123 14.16 -22.71 2.21
N THR A 124 15.05 -21.85 1.71
CA THR A 124 15.99 -21.11 2.55
C THR A 124 15.30 -19.92 3.17
N VAL A 125 15.32 -19.82 4.50
CA VAL A 125 14.77 -18.73 5.30
C VAL A 125 15.92 -17.87 5.82
N GLY A 126 16.00 -16.62 5.40
CA GLY A 126 16.95 -15.64 5.90
C GLY A 126 16.27 -14.67 6.87
N LEU A 127 16.77 -14.60 8.11
CA LEU A 127 16.38 -13.60 9.10
C LEU A 127 17.26 -12.37 8.96
N ARG A 128 16.64 -11.19 8.86
CA ARG A 128 17.29 -9.91 8.65
C ARG A 128 16.90 -8.92 9.73
N ASP A 129 17.83 -8.05 10.06
CA ASP A 129 17.64 -6.97 11.03
C ASP A 129 16.56 -5.97 10.56
N GLY A 130 15.84 -5.38 11.51
CA GLY A 130 14.74 -4.44 11.30
C GLY A 130 15.18 -3.06 10.82
N GLU A 131 16.39 -2.64 11.18
CA GLU A 131 16.92 -1.32 10.83
C GLU A 131 17.74 -1.37 9.53
N GLY A 132 18.81 -2.16 9.53
CA GLY A 132 19.78 -2.17 8.44
C GLY A 132 19.50 -3.18 7.34
N MET A 133 18.52 -4.09 7.54
CA MET A 133 18.23 -5.23 6.66
C MET A 133 19.44 -6.16 6.42
N SER A 134 20.41 -6.14 7.33
CA SER A 134 21.57 -7.04 7.32
C SER A 134 21.11 -8.46 7.64
N LEU A 135 21.75 -9.46 7.00
CA LEU A 135 21.41 -10.86 7.23
C LEU A 135 22.02 -11.31 8.56
N LEU A 136 21.19 -11.79 9.48
CA LEU A 136 21.60 -12.28 10.79
C LEU A 136 21.79 -13.79 10.80
N HIS A 137 20.75 -14.52 10.38
CA HIS A 137 20.75 -15.98 10.39
C HIS A 137 20.10 -16.53 9.12
N THR A 138 20.56 -17.72 8.73
CA THR A 138 19.98 -18.46 7.61
C THR A 138 19.63 -19.86 8.10
N HIS A 139 18.40 -20.28 7.86
CA HIS A 139 17.90 -21.60 8.16
C HIS A 139 17.33 -22.22 6.89
N ARG A 140 17.37 -23.56 6.77
CA ARG A 140 16.72 -24.25 5.66
C ARG A 140 15.56 -25.07 6.19
N LEU A 141 14.36 -24.83 5.66
CA LEU A 141 13.18 -25.57 6.05
C LEU A 141 13.37 -27.05 5.73
N GLN A 142 13.15 -27.89 6.74
CA GLN A 142 13.19 -29.33 6.58
C GLN A 142 11.77 -29.84 6.36
N ASN A 143 11.62 -30.74 5.38
CA ASN A 143 10.45 -31.59 5.24
C ASN A 143 10.91 -33.03 5.05
N SER A 144 10.21 -33.97 5.69
CA SER A 144 10.54 -35.40 5.72
C SER A 144 9.86 -36.20 4.60
N THR A 145 8.93 -35.58 3.87
CA THR A 145 8.11 -36.23 2.83
C THR A 145 8.82 -36.33 1.49
N VAL A 146 9.67 -35.35 1.16
CA VAL A 146 10.35 -35.24 -0.12
C VAL A 146 11.81 -34.87 0.11
N THR A 147 12.68 -35.40 -0.74
CA THR A 147 14.08 -35.00 -0.82
C THR A 147 14.22 -33.48 -0.97
N LEU A 148 15.14 -32.88 -0.21
CA LEU A 148 15.34 -31.41 -0.17
C LEU A 148 15.65 -30.76 -1.53
N LYS A 149 16.03 -31.55 -2.54
CA LYS A 149 16.32 -31.07 -3.90
C LYS A 149 15.05 -30.81 -4.72
N ASP A 150 13.96 -31.49 -4.40
CA ASP A 150 12.72 -31.48 -5.19
C ASP A 150 11.58 -30.73 -4.49
N LEU A 151 11.83 -30.26 -3.27
CA LEU A 151 10.87 -29.50 -2.48
C LEU A 151 10.96 -28.00 -2.81
N TRP A 152 9.93 -27.46 -3.46
CA TRP A 152 9.82 -26.04 -3.73
C TRP A 152 8.72 -25.39 -2.89
N VAL A 153 9.08 -24.27 -2.27
CA VAL A 153 8.13 -23.40 -1.58
C VAL A 153 7.35 -22.60 -2.62
N THR A 154 6.02 -22.68 -2.54
CA THR A 154 5.10 -21.93 -3.39
C THR A 154 4.74 -20.58 -2.78
N ASP A 155 4.33 -20.56 -1.51
CA ASP A 155 4.03 -19.34 -0.76
C ASP A 155 4.17 -19.55 0.75
N VAL A 156 4.35 -18.46 1.50
CA VAL A 156 4.50 -18.42 2.96
C VAL A 156 3.65 -17.31 3.54
N VAL A 157 3.02 -17.58 4.69
CA VAL A 157 2.27 -16.58 5.45
C VAL A 157 2.61 -16.65 6.94
N LEU A 158 2.62 -15.49 7.59
CA LEU A 158 2.85 -15.35 9.01
C LEU A 158 1.53 -15.45 9.79
N LEU A 159 1.49 -16.34 10.77
CA LEU A 159 0.39 -16.47 11.73
C LEU A 159 0.76 -15.70 12.98
N GLN A 160 0.56 -14.38 12.92
CA GLN A 160 1.07 -13.41 13.88
C GLN A 160 0.56 -13.63 15.32
N ASN A 161 -0.68 -14.10 15.48
CA ASN A 161 -1.32 -14.35 16.79
C ASN A 161 -0.75 -15.57 17.54
N ILE A 162 -0.01 -16.46 16.87
CA ILE A 162 0.46 -17.73 17.43
C ILE A 162 1.93 -18.03 17.15
N HIS A 163 2.65 -17.03 16.65
CA HIS A 163 4.08 -17.08 16.32
C HIS A 163 4.48 -18.30 15.46
N LYS A 164 3.70 -18.58 14.41
CA LYS A 164 3.99 -19.65 13.45
C LYS A 164 4.03 -19.10 12.04
N ILE A 165 4.70 -19.79 11.13
CA ILE A 165 4.56 -19.57 9.69
C ILE A 165 3.91 -20.80 9.06
N ALA A 166 2.99 -20.58 8.13
CA ALA A 166 2.48 -21.62 7.26
C ALA A 166 3.22 -21.53 5.92
N VAL A 167 3.75 -22.66 5.48
CA VAL A 167 4.53 -22.80 4.24
C VAL A 167 3.83 -23.81 3.35
N SER A 168 3.57 -23.41 2.11
CA SER A 168 3.03 -24.27 1.06
C SER A 168 4.15 -24.84 0.20
N PHE A 169 3.98 -26.09 -0.21
CA PHE A 169 4.94 -26.80 -1.04
C PHE A 169 4.32 -27.39 -2.31
N THR A 170 5.16 -27.60 -3.32
CA THR A 170 4.80 -28.28 -4.57
C THR A 170 4.29 -29.70 -4.37
N SER A 171 4.68 -30.34 -3.27
CA SER A 171 4.29 -31.69 -2.84
C SER A 171 2.86 -31.83 -2.29
N LYS A 172 1.99 -30.82 -2.52
CA LYS A 172 0.56 -30.83 -2.13
C LYS A 172 0.35 -30.91 -0.62
N GLU A 173 1.16 -30.18 0.12
CA GLU A 173 1.13 -30.15 1.58
C GLU A 173 1.37 -28.73 2.11
N LEU A 174 0.86 -28.49 3.31
CA LEU A 174 1.06 -27.26 4.09
C LEU A 174 1.75 -27.63 5.40
N CYS A 175 2.91 -27.04 5.67
CA CYS A 175 3.61 -27.25 6.93
C CYS A 175 3.59 -25.98 7.78
N PHE A 176 3.43 -26.16 9.08
CA PHE A 176 3.42 -25.08 10.06
C PHE A 176 4.69 -25.15 10.88
N TYR A 177 5.49 -24.09 10.83
CA TYR A 177 6.75 -23.99 11.56
C TYR A 177 6.63 -22.99 12.69
N ASP A 178 7.27 -23.30 13.82
CA ASP A 178 7.41 -22.36 14.93
C ASP A 178 8.43 -21.26 14.60
N THR A 179 8.13 -20.02 15.01
CA THR A 179 9.03 -18.87 14.80
C THR A 179 9.65 -18.35 16.10
N LEU A 180 9.23 -18.86 17.27
CA LEU A 180 9.79 -18.45 18.56
C LEU A 180 11.22 -18.95 18.72
N SER A 181 11.50 -20.17 18.27
CA SER A 181 12.84 -20.75 18.24
C SER A 181 13.67 -20.09 17.13
N LYS A 182 14.39 -19.01 17.48
CA LYS A 182 15.27 -18.28 16.55
C LYS A 182 16.35 -19.14 15.89
N GLN A 183 16.67 -20.30 16.49
CA GLN A 183 17.74 -21.20 16.04
C GLN A 183 17.22 -22.25 15.04
N ASP A 184 16.06 -22.86 15.32
CA ASP A 184 15.51 -23.95 14.50
C ASP A 184 14.03 -23.72 14.19
N PHE A 185 13.66 -23.66 12.91
CA PHE A 185 12.26 -23.65 12.49
C PHE A 185 11.69 -25.07 12.64
N SER A 186 11.24 -25.41 13.84
CA SER A 186 10.67 -26.74 14.11
C SER A 186 9.29 -26.88 13.45
N CYS A 187 9.11 -27.94 12.66
CA CYS A 187 7.83 -28.23 12.03
C CYS A 187 6.87 -28.85 13.06
N LYS A 188 5.75 -28.18 13.34
CA LYS A 188 4.76 -28.63 14.33
C LYS A 188 3.60 -29.40 13.71
N TYR A 189 3.09 -28.93 12.58
CA TYR A 189 1.94 -29.54 11.89
C TYR A 189 2.25 -29.74 10.41
N LYS A 190 1.77 -30.85 9.85
CA LYS A 190 1.80 -31.15 8.41
C LYS A 190 0.41 -31.51 7.93
N LEU A 191 -0.16 -30.67 7.09
CA LEU A 191 -1.44 -30.90 6.46
C LEU A 191 -1.23 -31.54 5.08
N GLN A 192 -1.70 -32.78 4.93
CA GLN A 192 -1.50 -33.62 3.75
C GLN A 192 -2.83 -34.02 3.11
N GLY A 193 -2.77 -34.51 1.87
CA GLY A 193 -3.96 -34.98 1.14
C GLY A 193 -4.69 -33.90 0.36
N LEU A 194 -4.04 -32.78 0.04
CA LEU A 194 -4.58 -31.78 -0.88
C LEU A 194 -4.64 -32.36 -2.30
N LYS A 195 -5.76 -32.12 -3.00
CA LYS A 195 -5.97 -32.63 -4.37
C LYS A 195 -4.97 -32.01 -5.36
N PHE A 196 -4.80 -30.69 -5.26
CA PHE A 196 -3.91 -29.89 -6.07
C PHE A 196 -2.86 -29.19 -5.21
N THR A 197 -1.79 -28.74 -5.85
CA THR A 197 -0.72 -28.00 -5.19
C THR A 197 -1.23 -26.62 -4.72
N PRO A 198 -1.11 -26.29 -3.42
CA PRO A 198 -1.38 -24.94 -2.93
C PRO A 198 -0.38 -23.95 -3.55
N TRP A 199 -0.87 -22.87 -4.15
CA TRP A 199 -0.05 -21.90 -4.88
C TRP A 199 0.13 -20.58 -4.12
N CYS A 200 -0.93 -20.07 -3.49
CA CYS A 200 -0.91 -18.82 -2.76
C CYS A 200 -1.67 -18.93 -1.44
N LEU A 201 -1.18 -18.22 -0.42
CA LEU A 201 -1.71 -18.23 0.94
C LEU A 201 -1.97 -16.80 1.42
N ASP A 202 -3.01 -16.65 2.23
CA ASP A 202 -3.24 -15.45 3.02
C ASP A 202 -3.86 -15.80 4.36
N TYR A 203 -3.52 -15.06 5.40
CA TYR A 203 -3.92 -15.33 6.76
C TYR A 203 -4.47 -14.06 7.38
N TRP A 204 -5.68 -14.18 7.91
CA TRP A 204 -6.36 -13.09 8.58
C TRP A 204 -6.72 -13.50 10.01
N VAL A 205 -6.59 -12.57 10.93
CA VAL A 205 -6.99 -12.72 12.34
C VAL A 205 -8.03 -11.66 12.63
N ASP A 206 -9.09 -12.04 13.35
CA ASP A 206 -10.07 -11.07 13.82
C ASP A 206 -9.41 -10.11 14.83
N PRO A 207 -9.38 -8.79 14.55
CA PRO A 207 -8.83 -7.80 15.48
C PRO A 207 -9.52 -7.79 16.85
N SER A 208 -10.78 -8.20 16.93
CA SER A 208 -11.54 -8.27 18.19
C SER A 208 -11.35 -9.59 18.94
N HIS A 209 -11.16 -10.70 18.21
CA HIS A 209 -11.04 -12.04 18.79
C HIS A 209 -9.85 -12.80 18.19
N PRO A 210 -8.65 -12.76 18.80
CA PRO A 210 -7.45 -13.36 18.24
C PRO A 210 -7.50 -14.89 18.13
N ASP A 211 -8.48 -15.54 18.76
CA ASP A 211 -8.79 -16.96 18.60
C ASP A 211 -9.46 -17.29 17.27
N GLN A 212 -10.15 -16.33 16.67
CA GLN A 212 -10.78 -16.47 15.37
C GLN A 212 -9.80 -16.04 14.28
N ALA A 213 -9.40 -17.01 13.47
CA ALA A 213 -8.48 -16.76 12.37
C ALA A 213 -8.84 -17.59 11.15
N ILE A 214 -8.44 -17.11 9.99
CA ILE A 214 -8.78 -17.69 8.70
C ILE A 214 -7.52 -17.82 7.88
N LEU A 215 -7.14 -19.05 7.54
CA LEU A 215 -6.09 -19.34 6.57
C LEU A 215 -6.73 -19.67 5.24
N THR A 216 -6.45 -18.85 4.23
CA THR A 216 -6.96 -19.01 2.87
C THR A 216 -5.88 -19.55 1.96
N VAL A 217 -6.28 -20.45 1.06
CA VAL A 217 -5.41 -21.22 0.19
C VAL A 217 -6.01 -21.21 -1.20
N GLY A 218 -5.25 -20.71 -2.19
CA GLY A 218 -5.57 -20.87 -3.60
C GLY A 218 -4.69 -21.94 -4.22
N ASP A 219 -5.26 -22.82 -5.03
CA ASP A 219 -4.52 -23.93 -5.66
C ASP A 219 -4.38 -23.79 -7.19
N ILE A 220 -3.57 -24.68 -7.77
CA ILE A 220 -3.40 -24.75 -9.24
C ILE A 220 -4.62 -25.32 -9.98
N GLY A 221 -5.57 -25.94 -9.28
CA GLY A 221 -6.83 -26.42 -9.86
C GLY A 221 -7.89 -25.32 -10.00
N GLY A 222 -7.64 -24.13 -9.45
CA GLY A 222 -8.57 -23.01 -9.44
C GLY A 222 -9.55 -23.06 -8.27
N GLN A 223 -9.31 -23.90 -7.27
CA GLN A 223 -10.08 -23.94 -6.04
C GLN A 223 -9.50 -22.95 -5.04
N VAL A 224 -10.41 -22.27 -4.33
CA VAL A 224 -10.08 -21.46 -3.17
C VAL A 224 -10.68 -22.14 -1.95
N SER A 225 -9.82 -22.41 -0.98
CA SER A 225 -10.14 -23.12 0.26
C SER A 225 -9.80 -22.24 1.45
N ALA A 226 -10.68 -22.19 2.44
CA ALA A 226 -10.48 -21.46 3.68
C ALA A 226 -10.55 -22.42 4.86
N LEU A 227 -9.55 -22.37 5.73
CA LEU A 227 -9.56 -23.01 7.04
C LEU A 227 -9.89 -21.95 8.08
N TYR A 228 -11.04 -22.11 8.73
CA TYR A 228 -11.45 -21.29 9.86
C TYR A 228 -10.97 -21.95 11.13
N PHE A 229 -10.25 -21.21 11.95
CA PHE A 229 -9.84 -21.60 13.29
C PHE A 229 -10.72 -20.88 14.31
N ASN A 230 -11.32 -21.63 15.22
CA ASN A 230 -12.18 -21.10 16.28
C ASN A 230 -11.42 -20.91 17.60
N SER A 231 -10.24 -21.51 17.73
CA SER A 231 -9.42 -21.51 18.96
C SER A 231 -7.93 -21.49 18.60
N ALA A 232 -7.56 -20.56 17.72
CA ALA A 232 -6.21 -20.50 17.15
C ALA A 232 -5.12 -20.41 18.22
N GLN A 233 -5.34 -19.66 19.32
CA GLN A 233 -4.33 -19.48 20.37
C GLN A 233 -4.12 -20.73 21.22
N ILE A 234 -5.15 -21.56 21.37
CA ILE A 234 -5.08 -22.81 22.13
C ILE A 234 -4.42 -23.89 21.26
N SER A 235 -5.02 -24.18 20.10
CA SER A 235 -4.53 -25.20 19.17
C SER A 235 -5.16 -25.02 17.80
N LEU A 236 -4.34 -24.99 16.74
CA LEU A 236 -4.82 -25.01 15.36
C LEU A 236 -5.57 -26.31 15.04
N PHE A 237 -5.00 -27.43 15.48
CA PHE A 237 -5.51 -28.78 15.21
C PHE A 237 -5.52 -29.62 16.49
N GLU A 238 -6.61 -30.34 16.70
CA GLU A 238 -6.67 -31.39 17.73
C GLU A 238 -5.74 -32.55 17.43
N ARG A 239 -5.08 -33.08 18.47
CA ARG A 239 -4.25 -34.29 18.38
C ARG A 239 -5.14 -35.53 18.42
N LEU A 240 -5.51 -36.02 17.25
CA LEU A 240 -6.32 -37.24 17.10
C LEU A 240 -5.52 -38.53 17.35
N SER A 241 -4.18 -38.48 17.32
CA SER A 241 -3.31 -39.65 17.55
C SER A 241 -2.77 -39.73 18.99
N GLN A 242 -3.07 -40.81 19.70
CA GLN A 242 -2.43 -41.16 20.97
C GLN A 242 -1.02 -41.73 20.73
N ARG A 243 -0.02 -41.08 21.33
CA ARG A 243 1.41 -41.49 21.45
C ARG A 243 2.23 -41.53 20.15
N ARG A 244 3.06 -40.50 19.94
CA ARG A 244 4.37 -40.60 19.24
C ARG A 244 5.43 -39.76 19.96
N VAL A 245 6.69 -40.09 19.69
CA VAL A 245 7.92 -39.50 20.24
C VAL A 245 7.89 -37.98 20.09
N SER A 246 8.36 -37.29 21.13
CA SER A 246 8.26 -35.85 21.43
C SER A 246 8.63 -34.85 20.32
N ASP A 247 9.16 -35.28 19.17
CA ASP A 247 9.83 -34.39 18.21
C ASP A 247 9.34 -34.53 16.75
N SER A 248 8.39 -35.44 16.48
CA SER A 248 7.80 -35.55 15.12
C SER A 248 6.59 -34.63 14.95
N ALA A 249 6.53 -33.92 13.82
CA ALA A 249 5.38 -33.08 13.46
C ALA A 249 4.06 -33.87 13.42
N ASP A 250 2.99 -33.27 13.93
CA ASP A 250 1.64 -33.83 13.91
C ASP A 250 1.10 -33.82 12.46
N ILE A 251 0.71 -34.99 11.94
CA ILE A 251 0.19 -35.15 10.58
C ILE A 251 -1.34 -35.02 10.63
N ILE A 252 -1.89 -34.10 9.86
CA ILE A 252 -3.33 -33.87 9.69
C ILE A 252 -3.70 -34.17 8.24
N LEU A 253 -4.78 -34.93 8.05
CA LEU A 253 -5.28 -35.23 6.71
C LEU A 253 -6.38 -34.24 6.32
N TRP A 254 -6.31 -33.72 5.10
CA TRP A 254 -7.30 -32.78 4.55
C TRP A 254 -8.73 -33.35 4.60
N ASP A 255 -8.88 -34.64 4.30
CA ASP A 255 -10.16 -35.34 4.34
C ASP A 255 -10.79 -35.35 5.75
N GLU A 256 -9.98 -35.35 6.80
CA GLU A 256 -10.47 -35.29 8.19
C GLU A 256 -11.02 -33.92 8.56
N LEU A 257 -10.41 -32.86 8.02
CA LEU A 257 -10.89 -31.50 8.16
C LEU A 257 -12.21 -31.29 7.42
N VAL A 258 -12.33 -31.80 6.19
CA VAL A 258 -13.57 -31.73 5.40
C VAL A 258 -14.71 -32.50 6.06
N LYS A 259 -14.41 -33.64 6.70
CA LYS A 259 -15.38 -34.42 7.48
C LYS A 259 -15.74 -33.78 8.83
N GLY A 260 -15.08 -32.68 9.23
CA GLY A 260 -15.35 -31.99 10.47
C GLY A 260 -14.92 -32.75 11.73
N LYS A 261 -13.87 -33.59 11.64
CA LYS A 261 -13.37 -34.34 12.81
C LYS A 261 -12.72 -33.46 13.88
N HIS A 262 -12.18 -32.30 13.48
CA HIS A 262 -11.57 -31.33 14.38
C HIS A 262 -12.61 -30.29 14.78
N ARG A 263 -12.78 -30.02 16.08
CA ARG A 263 -13.70 -28.97 16.56
C ARG A 263 -13.02 -27.61 16.55
N SER A 264 -11.69 -27.59 16.65
CA SER A 264 -10.87 -26.38 16.59
C SER A 264 -10.93 -25.66 15.23
N CYS A 265 -11.31 -26.35 14.16
CA CYS A 265 -11.33 -25.78 12.82
C CYS A 265 -12.37 -26.40 11.89
N HIS A 266 -12.80 -25.63 10.90
CA HIS A 266 -13.67 -26.12 9.82
C HIS A 266 -13.22 -25.55 8.48
N THR A 267 -13.58 -26.22 7.38
CA THR A 267 -13.17 -25.83 6.04
C THR A 267 -14.35 -25.38 5.19
N VAL A 268 -14.11 -24.39 4.34
CA VAL A 268 -15.03 -23.96 3.29
C VAL A 268 -14.25 -23.91 1.98
N THR A 269 -14.79 -24.49 0.92
CA THR A 269 -14.14 -24.53 -0.39
C THR A 269 -15.11 -24.09 -1.47
N HIS A 270 -14.60 -23.42 -2.50
CA HIS A 270 -15.37 -23.12 -3.70
C HIS A 270 -14.46 -23.12 -4.93
N GLN A 271 -15.05 -23.45 -6.07
CA GLN A 271 -14.34 -23.47 -7.34
C GLN A 271 -14.42 -22.10 -8.01
N ALA A 272 -13.39 -21.26 -7.82
CA ALA A 272 -13.39 -19.88 -8.29
C ALA A 272 -12.91 -19.74 -9.75
N HIS A 273 -11.87 -20.49 -10.13
CA HIS A 273 -11.11 -20.22 -11.35
C HIS A 273 -10.89 -21.45 -12.24
N ALA A 274 -11.57 -22.56 -11.99
CA ALA A 274 -11.34 -23.79 -12.75
C ALA A 274 -11.51 -23.59 -14.28
N PRO A 275 -10.63 -24.17 -15.12
CA PRO A 275 -9.45 -24.99 -14.79
C PRO A 275 -8.13 -24.19 -14.70
N ALA A 276 -8.16 -22.88 -14.45
CA ALA A 276 -6.97 -22.05 -14.30
C ALA A 276 -6.49 -21.95 -12.85
N TRP A 277 -5.22 -21.58 -12.70
CA TRP A 277 -4.59 -21.47 -11.39
C TRP A 277 -5.11 -20.24 -10.65
N VAL A 278 -5.26 -20.36 -9.34
CA VAL A 278 -5.41 -19.19 -8.48
C VAL A 278 -4.04 -18.52 -8.37
N ARG A 279 -3.92 -17.27 -8.85
CA ARG A 279 -2.66 -16.51 -8.83
C ARG A 279 -2.39 -15.87 -7.48
N LYS A 280 -3.44 -15.36 -6.86
CA LYS A 280 -3.39 -14.79 -5.52
C LYS A 280 -4.75 -14.91 -4.85
N VAL A 281 -4.74 -15.07 -3.54
CA VAL A 281 -5.92 -15.09 -2.67
C VAL A 281 -5.68 -14.13 -1.52
N ARG A 282 -6.75 -13.47 -1.05
CA ARG A 282 -6.78 -12.72 0.20
C ARG A 282 -8.12 -12.77 0.89
N TYR A 283 -8.11 -12.70 2.22
CA TYR A 283 -9.32 -12.50 3.01
C TYR A 283 -9.46 -11.04 3.42
N LEU A 284 -10.61 -10.45 3.10
CA LEU A 284 -10.94 -9.08 3.43
C LEU A 284 -11.90 -9.06 4.62
N GLY A 285 -11.35 -8.83 5.82
CA GLY A 285 -12.14 -8.82 7.05
C GLY A 285 -13.26 -7.78 7.07
N SER A 286 -13.05 -6.58 6.51
CA SER A 286 -14.09 -5.55 6.45
C SER A 286 -15.28 -5.89 5.55
N LEU A 287 -15.09 -6.80 4.60
CA LEU A 287 -16.13 -7.28 3.68
C LEU A 287 -16.63 -8.68 4.03
N GLU A 288 -15.99 -9.35 5.01
CA GLU A 288 -16.16 -10.77 5.29
C GLU A 288 -16.11 -11.63 4.00
N ALA A 289 -15.13 -11.36 3.12
CA ALA A 289 -15.08 -11.95 1.78
C ALA A 289 -13.68 -12.40 1.37
N PHE A 290 -13.62 -13.45 0.54
CA PHE A 290 -12.41 -13.91 -0.12
C PHE A 290 -12.27 -13.22 -1.47
N VAL A 291 -11.10 -12.67 -1.77
CA VAL A 291 -10.77 -12.15 -3.10
C VAL A 291 -9.67 -12.99 -3.69
N SER A 292 -9.93 -13.54 -4.87
CA SER A 292 -8.95 -14.32 -5.63
C SER A 292 -8.83 -13.83 -7.06
N CYS A 293 -7.67 -14.04 -7.67
CA CYS A 293 -7.44 -13.67 -9.06
C CYS A 293 -6.79 -14.77 -9.89
N SER A 294 -6.99 -14.72 -11.20
CA SER A 294 -6.42 -15.65 -12.18
C SER A 294 -6.03 -14.94 -13.48
N THR A 295 -5.18 -15.61 -14.26
CA THR A 295 -4.77 -15.16 -15.60
C THR A 295 -5.85 -15.35 -16.66
N LYS A 296 -6.95 -16.06 -16.36
CA LYS A 296 -8.04 -16.25 -17.33
C LYS A 296 -9.00 -15.05 -17.38
N PRO A 297 -9.34 -14.54 -18.57
CA PRO A 297 -10.32 -13.47 -18.75
C PRO A 297 -11.70 -13.78 -18.16
N GLN A 298 -12.17 -15.03 -18.31
CA GLN A 298 -13.49 -15.49 -17.86
C GLN A 298 -13.64 -15.58 -16.33
N SER A 299 -12.53 -15.54 -15.60
CA SER A 299 -12.51 -15.63 -14.14
C SER A 299 -11.32 -14.82 -13.63
N SER A 300 -11.21 -13.56 -14.04
CA SER A 300 -10.00 -12.75 -13.79
C SER A 300 -9.86 -12.39 -12.32
N MET A 301 -10.97 -11.97 -11.71
CA MET A 301 -11.07 -11.76 -10.28
C MET A 301 -12.41 -12.30 -9.79
N VAL A 302 -12.41 -12.97 -8.65
CA VAL A 302 -13.60 -13.54 -8.02
C VAL A 302 -13.63 -13.09 -6.58
N ILE A 303 -14.80 -12.64 -6.14
CA ILE A 303 -15.07 -12.30 -4.74
C ILE A 303 -16.11 -13.29 -4.23
N SER A 304 -15.77 -13.99 -3.16
CA SER A 304 -16.66 -14.95 -2.51
C SER A 304 -17.04 -14.43 -1.14
N TRP A 305 -18.31 -14.06 -1.01
CA TRP A 305 -18.90 -13.45 0.17
C TRP A 305 -19.31 -14.54 1.15
N ARG A 306 -18.94 -14.35 2.42
CA ARG A 306 -19.43 -15.18 3.50
C ARG A 306 -20.84 -14.74 3.87
N GLU A 307 -21.75 -15.69 3.99
CA GLU A 307 -23.06 -15.47 4.60
C GLU A 307 -22.98 -15.88 6.09
N LYS A 308 -23.48 -15.04 7.02
CA LYS A 308 -23.36 -15.33 8.46
C LYS A 308 -24.17 -16.56 8.89
N GLU A 309 -25.29 -16.80 8.20
CA GLU A 309 -26.25 -17.86 8.53
C GLU A 309 -25.98 -19.17 7.78
N SER A 310 -25.07 -19.16 6.80
CA SER A 310 -24.82 -20.30 5.91
C SER A 310 -23.33 -20.57 5.72
N ARG A 311 -22.97 -21.84 5.53
CA ARG A 311 -21.62 -22.20 5.06
C ARG A 311 -21.44 -21.96 3.57
N ASN A 312 -22.51 -21.61 2.86
CA ASN A 312 -22.45 -21.30 1.45
C ASN A 312 -21.78 -19.95 1.23
N LEU A 313 -21.04 -19.87 0.13
CA LEU A 313 -20.42 -18.65 -0.32
C LEU A 313 -21.21 -18.12 -1.51
N ARG A 314 -21.62 -16.87 -1.45
CA ARG A 314 -22.12 -16.16 -2.63
C ARG A 314 -20.91 -15.75 -3.46
N VAL A 315 -20.85 -16.15 -4.72
CA VAL A 315 -19.69 -15.89 -5.59
C VAL A 315 -20.04 -14.80 -6.60
N THR A 316 -19.16 -13.80 -6.71
CA THR A 316 -19.27 -12.69 -7.64
C THR A 316 -18.02 -12.65 -8.52
N SER A 317 -18.20 -12.67 -9.84
CA SER A 317 -17.09 -12.68 -10.81
C SER A 317 -16.91 -11.32 -11.48
N PHE A 318 -15.65 -10.95 -11.66
CA PHE A 318 -15.20 -9.72 -12.33
C PHE A 318 -14.33 -10.10 -13.52
N PHE A 319 -14.58 -9.44 -14.64
CA PHE A 319 -13.97 -9.78 -15.92
C PHE A 319 -12.98 -8.71 -16.34
N THR A 320 -11.75 -9.13 -16.65
CA THR A 320 -10.75 -8.27 -17.31
C THR A 320 -10.37 -8.87 -18.66
N LYS A 321 -9.79 -8.08 -19.56
CA LYS A 321 -9.57 -8.51 -20.95
C LYS A 321 -8.48 -9.57 -21.04
N ARG A 322 -7.41 -9.44 -20.26
CA ARG A 322 -6.22 -10.31 -20.36
C ARG A 322 -5.77 -10.95 -19.04
N GLY A 323 -6.65 -10.96 -18.03
CA GLY A 323 -6.40 -11.59 -16.75
C GLY A 323 -5.58 -10.74 -15.78
N VAL A 324 -5.49 -11.23 -14.54
CA VAL A 324 -4.92 -10.51 -13.39
C VAL A 324 -3.78 -11.32 -12.77
N TRP A 325 -2.70 -10.64 -12.42
CA TRP A 325 -1.51 -11.22 -11.77
C TRP A 325 -1.46 -10.91 -10.28
N ASP A 326 -1.83 -9.70 -9.87
CA ASP A 326 -1.83 -9.26 -8.48
C ASP A 326 -3.12 -8.48 -8.16
N VAL A 327 -3.54 -8.55 -6.91
CA VAL A 327 -4.72 -7.85 -6.38
C VAL A 327 -4.40 -7.29 -5.01
N ASP A 328 -4.91 -6.08 -4.71
CA ASP A 328 -4.85 -5.43 -3.41
C ASP A 328 -6.15 -4.72 -3.02
N HIS A 329 -6.38 -4.51 -1.73
CA HIS A 329 -7.59 -3.89 -1.18
C HIS A 329 -7.24 -2.71 -0.29
N HIS A 330 -7.99 -1.62 -0.46
CA HIS A 330 -7.96 -0.47 0.43
C HIS A 330 -9.15 -0.56 1.38
N HIS A 331 -8.92 -0.75 2.67
CA HIS A 331 -10.02 -1.01 3.62
C HIS A 331 -10.91 0.21 3.87
N ASN A 332 -10.34 1.42 3.94
CA ASN A 332 -11.13 2.64 4.19
C ASN A 332 -11.94 3.12 2.98
N LEU A 333 -11.35 3.10 1.79
CA LEU A 333 -12.03 3.52 0.55
C LEU A 333 -12.88 2.40 -0.06
N ASN A 334 -12.74 1.18 0.45
CA ASN A 334 -13.35 -0.03 -0.07
C ASN A 334 -13.12 -0.23 -1.57
N LEU A 335 -11.86 -0.09 -2.00
CA LEU A 335 -11.44 -0.26 -3.38
C LEU A 335 -10.56 -1.49 -3.52
N ILE A 336 -10.74 -2.22 -4.62
CA ILE A 336 -9.85 -3.33 -5.00
C ILE A 336 -9.05 -2.91 -6.23
N ALA A 337 -7.73 -2.90 -6.12
CA ALA A 337 -6.83 -2.68 -7.24
C ALA A 337 -6.42 -4.00 -7.86
N THR A 338 -6.50 -4.09 -9.19
CA THR A 338 -6.04 -5.25 -9.96
C THR A 338 -4.91 -4.83 -10.89
N ALA A 339 -3.86 -5.66 -10.93
CA ALA A 339 -2.73 -5.51 -11.83
C ALA A 339 -2.61 -6.75 -12.71
N GLY A 340 -2.37 -6.56 -14.00
CA GLY A 340 -2.27 -7.67 -14.95
C GLY A 340 -1.69 -7.27 -16.30
N VAL A 341 -2.10 -8.01 -17.33
CA VAL A 341 -1.55 -7.90 -18.69
C VAL A 341 -2.06 -6.64 -19.41
N ASP A 342 -3.10 -5.99 -18.91
CA ASP A 342 -3.77 -4.85 -19.54
C ASP A 342 -3.00 -3.51 -19.46
N HIS A 343 -1.74 -3.52 -19.00
CA HIS A 343 -0.85 -2.35 -18.84
C HIS A 343 -1.43 -1.20 -18.00
N GLN A 344 -2.58 -1.45 -17.38
CA GLN A 344 -3.38 -0.48 -16.63
C GLN A 344 -3.70 -1.09 -15.27
N VAL A 345 -3.75 -0.23 -14.26
CA VAL A 345 -4.30 -0.65 -12.96
C VAL A 345 -5.79 -0.33 -12.98
N LEU A 346 -6.62 -1.35 -12.74
CA LEU A 346 -8.06 -1.18 -12.66
C LEU A 346 -8.48 -1.16 -11.19
N LEU A 347 -9.26 -0.13 -10.81
CA LEU A 347 -9.85 0.00 -9.50
C LEU A 347 -11.32 -0.42 -9.54
N TRP A 348 -11.70 -1.30 -8.63
CA TRP A 348 -13.03 -1.90 -8.57
C TRP A 348 -13.71 -1.53 -7.25
N ASN A 349 -15.02 -1.30 -7.34
CA ASN A 349 -15.89 -1.35 -6.19
C ASN A 349 -16.31 -2.83 -6.01
N PRO A 350 -16.11 -3.43 -4.82
CA PRO A 350 -16.49 -4.82 -4.55
C PRO A 350 -17.96 -5.14 -4.86
N TYR A 351 -18.86 -4.16 -4.81
CA TYR A 351 -20.29 -4.36 -5.04
C TYR A 351 -20.75 -4.12 -6.49
N VAL A 352 -19.90 -3.53 -7.33
CA VAL A 352 -20.25 -3.17 -8.72
C VAL A 352 -19.36 -3.93 -9.68
N THR A 353 -19.95 -4.89 -10.40
CA THR A 353 -19.22 -5.82 -11.28
C THR A 353 -19.14 -5.40 -12.73
N SER A 354 -20.00 -4.47 -13.16
CA SER A 354 -20.17 -4.12 -14.57
C SER A 354 -18.93 -3.47 -15.17
N GLU A 355 -18.30 -2.57 -14.43
CA GLU A 355 -17.15 -1.80 -14.90
C GLU A 355 -16.25 -1.36 -13.74
N PRO A 356 -14.95 -1.14 -14.01
CA PRO A 356 -14.05 -0.56 -13.03
C PRO A 356 -14.43 0.89 -12.75
N VAL A 357 -14.32 1.31 -11.49
CA VAL A 357 -14.55 2.68 -11.03
C VAL A 357 -13.54 3.65 -11.66
N CYS A 358 -12.31 3.19 -11.82
CA CYS A 358 -11.23 4.00 -12.38
C CYS A 358 -10.20 3.12 -13.09
N VAL A 359 -9.63 3.68 -14.15
CA VAL A 359 -8.55 3.11 -14.93
C VAL A 359 -7.33 4.01 -14.82
N LEU A 360 -6.26 3.50 -14.21
CA LEU A 360 -4.99 4.20 -14.08
C LEU A 360 -4.07 3.79 -15.22
N SER A 361 -4.00 4.63 -16.25
CA SER A 361 -3.18 4.44 -17.45
C SER A 361 -1.85 5.18 -17.35
N GLY A 362 -0.73 4.51 -17.65
CA GLY A 362 0.58 5.17 -17.72
C GLY A 362 1.76 4.22 -17.84
N HIS A 363 1.60 2.95 -17.48
CA HIS A 363 2.60 1.91 -17.74
C HIS A 363 2.62 1.53 -19.21
N THR A 364 3.79 1.15 -19.71
CA THR A 364 3.96 0.71 -21.11
C THR A 364 3.99 -0.81 -21.23
N SER A 365 4.12 -1.52 -20.12
CA SER A 365 4.23 -2.98 -20.04
C SER A 365 3.28 -3.58 -19.00
N PRO A 366 3.12 -4.92 -18.97
CA PRO A 366 2.24 -5.58 -18.00
C PRO A 366 2.63 -5.27 -16.56
N ILE A 367 1.62 -5.07 -15.70
CA ILE A 367 1.81 -4.71 -14.31
C ILE A 367 1.94 -5.99 -13.48
N VAL A 368 3.07 -6.13 -12.79
CA VAL A 368 3.43 -7.33 -12.02
C VAL A 368 2.87 -7.31 -10.61
N ALA A 369 2.91 -6.15 -9.96
CA ALA A 369 2.50 -6.03 -8.57
C ALA A 369 1.82 -4.69 -8.30
N VAL A 370 0.89 -4.70 -7.34
CA VAL A 370 0.15 -3.51 -6.90
C VAL A 370 0.04 -3.50 -5.38
N ARG A 371 0.29 -2.36 -4.72
CA ARG A 371 0.15 -2.18 -3.27
C ARG A 371 -0.48 -0.84 -2.90
N PHE A 372 -1.53 -0.84 -2.10
CA PHE A 372 -2.10 0.36 -1.49
C PHE A 372 -1.24 0.82 -0.32
N MET A 373 -1.12 2.14 -0.21
CA MET A 373 -0.66 2.83 0.98
C MET A 373 -1.88 3.38 1.71
N GLN A 374 -2.35 2.64 2.72
CA GLN A 374 -3.61 2.87 3.42
C GLN A 374 -3.64 4.23 4.12
N SER A 375 -2.48 4.67 4.63
CA SER A 375 -2.33 5.94 5.35
C SER A 375 -2.45 7.19 4.48
N LYS A 376 -2.01 7.12 3.21
CA LYS A 376 -1.94 8.29 2.31
C LYS A 376 -2.95 8.27 1.17
N GLN A 377 -3.82 7.26 1.08
CA GLN A 377 -4.71 7.06 -0.07
C GLN A 377 -3.95 7.05 -1.41
N GLN A 378 -2.77 6.41 -1.40
CA GLN A 378 -1.93 6.28 -2.58
C GLN A 378 -1.81 4.82 -3.00
N LEU A 379 -1.43 4.59 -4.25
CA LEU A 379 -1.24 3.26 -4.80
C LEU A 379 0.10 3.13 -5.51
N LEU A 380 0.87 2.11 -5.15
CA LEU A 380 2.10 1.72 -5.82
C LEU A 380 1.80 0.64 -6.83
N SER A 381 2.40 0.75 -8.01
CA SER A 381 2.31 -0.25 -9.06
C SER A 381 3.66 -0.44 -9.74
N TYR A 382 4.06 -1.70 -9.90
CA TYR A 382 5.33 -2.06 -10.52
C TYR A 382 5.08 -2.86 -11.79
N SER A 383 5.73 -2.47 -12.89
CA SER A 383 5.52 -3.04 -14.22
C SER A 383 6.78 -3.73 -14.76
N LYS A 384 6.58 -4.62 -15.74
CA LYS A 384 7.67 -5.29 -16.49
C LYS A 384 8.56 -4.30 -17.26
N ASP A 385 8.11 -3.07 -17.47
CA ASP A 385 8.92 -1.97 -18.02
C ASP A 385 10.01 -1.48 -17.04
N LYS A 386 10.08 -2.07 -15.84
CA LYS A 386 10.99 -1.69 -14.75
C LYS A 386 10.71 -0.26 -14.26
N VAL A 387 9.43 0.11 -14.23
CA VAL A 387 8.96 1.38 -13.70
C VAL A 387 8.05 1.13 -12.50
N LEU A 388 8.32 1.85 -11.42
CA LEU A 388 7.43 1.95 -10.26
C LEU A 388 6.65 3.27 -10.38
N CYS A 389 5.33 3.19 -10.50
CA CYS A 389 4.45 4.35 -10.51
C CYS A 389 3.71 4.46 -9.17
N LEU A 390 3.68 5.68 -8.63
CA LEU A 390 2.86 6.09 -7.50
C LEU A 390 1.67 6.87 -8.01
N TRP A 391 0.48 6.41 -7.67
CA TRP A 391 -0.79 7.02 -8.03
C TRP A 391 -1.43 7.63 -6.80
N ASP A 392 -2.02 8.80 -6.98
CA ASP A 392 -2.94 9.39 -6.01
C ASP A 392 -4.36 8.98 -6.37
N LEU A 393 -5.06 8.39 -5.40
CA LEU A 393 -6.42 7.88 -5.57
C LEU A 393 -7.48 8.99 -5.53
N SER A 394 -7.13 10.21 -5.11
CA SER A 394 -8.07 11.34 -5.12
C SER A 394 -8.07 12.04 -6.48
N SER A 395 -6.89 12.28 -7.06
CA SER A 395 -6.76 12.91 -8.38
C SER A 395 -6.74 11.91 -9.55
N HIS A 396 -6.64 10.61 -9.27
CA HIS A 396 -6.53 9.51 -10.26
C HIS A 396 -5.32 9.68 -11.19
N ARG A 397 -4.28 10.40 -10.74
CA ARG A 397 -3.11 10.75 -11.54
C ARG A 397 -1.85 10.08 -11.03
N CYS A 398 -0.93 9.82 -11.96
CA CYS A 398 0.42 9.36 -11.64
C CYS A 398 1.19 10.55 -11.06
N VAL A 399 1.47 10.49 -9.76
CA VAL A 399 2.18 11.54 -9.04
C VAL A 399 3.69 11.40 -9.22
N HIS A 400 4.20 10.17 -9.22
CA HIS A 400 5.62 9.91 -9.34
C HIS A 400 5.91 8.66 -10.16
N ARG A 401 6.95 8.75 -10.99
CA ARG A 401 7.44 7.66 -11.82
C ARG A 401 8.91 7.44 -11.53
N LEU A 402 9.24 6.29 -10.94
CA LEU A 402 10.62 5.90 -10.68
C LEU A 402 11.06 4.90 -11.76
N ALA A 403 12.07 5.25 -12.54
CA ALA A 403 12.62 4.44 -13.63
C ALA A 403 14.16 4.44 -13.57
N GLY A 404 14.80 3.44 -14.18
CA GLY A 404 16.27 3.38 -14.31
C GLY A 404 17.05 2.97 -13.07
N VAL A 405 16.40 2.86 -11.91
CA VAL A 405 17.02 2.45 -10.64
C VAL A 405 16.95 0.94 -10.40
N PHE A 406 16.09 0.23 -11.16
CA PHE A 406 15.89 -1.20 -11.00
C PHE A 406 16.89 -2.01 -11.82
N PRO A 407 17.37 -3.16 -11.32
CA PRO A 407 18.29 -4.02 -12.05
C PRO A 407 17.75 -4.45 -13.41
N LYS A 408 18.63 -4.54 -14.41
CA LYS A 408 18.28 -5.12 -15.70
C LYS A 408 18.21 -6.64 -15.57
N THR A 409 17.07 -7.17 -15.15
CA THR A 409 16.82 -8.61 -15.16
C THR A 409 16.18 -9.09 -16.47
N GLN A 410 16.29 -10.39 -16.74
CA GLN A 410 15.64 -11.09 -17.85
C GLN A 410 14.10 -11.04 -17.73
N GLU A 411 13.39 -11.32 -18.83
CA GLU A 411 11.96 -11.02 -19.01
C GLU A 411 10.97 -11.85 -18.15
N ASP A 412 11.47 -12.89 -17.47
CA ASP A 412 10.67 -13.87 -16.71
C ASP A 412 10.81 -13.77 -15.18
N THR A 413 11.20 -12.61 -14.67
CA THR A 413 11.32 -12.43 -13.22
C THR A 413 9.96 -12.36 -12.52
N HIS A 414 9.75 -13.27 -11.57
CA HIS A 414 8.68 -13.15 -10.56
C HIS A 414 9.08 -12.06 -9.58
N THR A 415 8.52 -10.86 -9.73
CA THR A 415 8.75 -9.76 -8.81
C THR A 415 7.68 -9.73 -7.72
N LEU A 416 8.13 -9.85 -6.47
CA LEU A 416 7.30 -9.58 -5.30
C LEU A 416 7.51 -8.15 -4.85
N MET A 417 6.42 -7.50 -4.48
CA MET A 417 6.41 -6.17 -3.87
C MET A 417 5.87 -6.29 -2.45
N PHE A 418 6.71 -5.92 -1.48
CA PHE A 418 6.37 -5.89 -0.06
C PHE A 418 6.49 -4.45 0.44
N LEU A 419 5.39 -3.90 0.96
CA LEU A 419 5.33 -2.57 1.54
C LEU A 419 5.14 -2.70 3.05
N HIS A 420 6.01 -2.06 3.81
CA HIS A 420 5.83 -1.87 5.25
C HIS A 420 5.67 -0.37 5.52
N GLU A 421 4.44 0.06 5.79
CA GLU A 421 4.12 1.50 5.93
C GLU A 421 4.76 2.13 7.17
N GLU A 422 4.71 1.46 8.34
CA GLU A 422 5.25 1.98 9.59
C GLU A 422 6.76 2.24 9.51
N HIS A 423 7.51 1.27 8.96
CA HIS A 423 8.94 1.39 8.69
C HIS A 423 9.27 2.14 7.39
N ARG A 424 8.26 2.60 6.64
CA ARG A 424 8.44 3.43 5.44
C ARG A 424 9.32 2.77 4.38
N LEU A 425 9.16 1.45 4.26
CA LEU A 425 10.08 0.55 3.58
C LEU A 425 9.36 -0.22 2.47
N LEU A 426 9.92 -0.18 1.26
CA LEU A 426 9.44 -0.91 0.10
C LEU A 426 10.53 -1.88 -0.36
N LEU A 427 10.19 -3.16 -0.42
CA LEU A 427 11.07 -4.22 -0.90
C LEU A 427 10.55 -4.79 -2.20
N LEU A 428 11.45 -4.90 -3.18
CA LEU A 428 11.18 -5.52 -4.47
C LEU A 428 12.17 -6.67 -4.69
N SER A 429 11.65 -7.86 -5.01
CA SER A 429 12.50 -9.01 -5.34
C SER A 429 12.69 -9.16 -6.85
N PHE A 430 13.91 -9.53 -7.24
CA PHE A 430 14.32 -9.75 -8.61
C PHE A 430 15.14 -11.03 -8.66
N ASN A 431 14.48 -12.18 -8.81
CA ASN A 431 15.11 -13.50 -8.64
C ASN A 431 15.82 -13.59 -7.27
N SER A 432 17.14 -13.76 -7.27
CA SER A 432 17.96 -13.86 -6.06
C SER A 432 18.34 -12.52 -5.42
N LEU A 433 17.93 -11.40 -6.01
CA LEU A 433 18.23 -10.06 -5.50
C LEU A 433 17.02 -9.47 -4.80
N LEU A 434 17.27 -8.73 -3.72
CA LEU A 434 16.25 -7.97 -3.01
C LEU A 434 16.66 -6.50 -3.01
N LEU A 435 15.81 -5.63 -3.56
CA LEU A 435 16.03 -4.20 -3.63
C LEU A 435 15.24 -3.50 -2.52
N LEU A 436 15.92 -2.63 -1.79
CA LEU A 436 15.36 -1.83 -0.71
C LEU A 436 15.23 -0.37 -1.13
N LEU A 437 14.01 0.15 -0.98
CA LEU A 437 13.65 1.55 -1.12
C LEU A 437 13.10 2.06 0.22
N GLU A 438 13.80 3.02 0.81
CA GLU A 438 13.35 3.72 2.02
C GLU A 438 12.78 5.08 1.64
N THR A 439 11.62 5.45 2.21
CA THR A 439 11.13 6.82 2.10
C THR A 439 11.78 7.70 3.16
N MET A 440 12.20 8.89 2.77
CA MET A 440 12.74 9.89 3.69
C MET A 440 11.66 10.32 4.69
N LYS A 441 12.09 10.67 5.91
CA LYS A 441 11.21 11.43 6.79
C LYS A 441 10.95 12.77 6.11
N GLU A 442 9.68 13.08 5.86
CA GLU A 442 9.28 14.46 5.65
C GLU A 442 9.72 15.22 6.90
N GLU A 443 10.83 15.95 6.79
CA GLU A 443 11.10 17.02 7.73
C GLU A 443 9.85 17.90 7.66
N LYS A 444 9.14 18.01 8.79
CA LYS A 444 8.15 19.07 8.94
C LYS A 444 8.90 20.32 8.49
N ARG A 445 8.44 20.98 7.41
CA ARG A 445 8.81 22.37 7.16
C ARG A 445 8.52 23.07 8.48
N SER A 446 9.58 23.37 9.23
CA SER A 446 9.45 24.08 10.49
C SER A 446 8.80 25.39 10.12
N SER A 447 7.60 25.61 10.63
CA SER A 447 7.05 26.95 10.64
C SER A 447 8.01 27.77 11.49
N SER A 448 8.86 28.57 10.86
CA SER A 448 9.73 29.50 11.58
C SER A 448 8.92 30.53 12.37
N HIS A 449 7.62 30.67 12.07
CA HIS A 449 6.72 31.63 12.68
C HIS A 449 5.35 31.00 12.97
N GLU A 450 4.76 31.35 14.12
CA GLU A 450 3.39 30.97 14.51
C GLU A 450 2.31 31.72 13.72
N HIS A 451 2.67 32.85 13.10
CA HIS A 451 1.76 33.73 12.37
C HIS A 451 2.08 33.73 10.87
N PRO A 452 1.10 33.97 9.98
CA PRO A 452 1.32 33.99 8.54
C PRO A 452 2.35 35.04 8.16
N VAL A 453 3.39 34.62 7.42
CA VAL A 453 4.44 35.51 6.93
C VAL A 453 3.85 36.41 5.84
N THR A 454 3.70 37.70 6.14
CA THR A 454 3.05 38.69 5.27
C THR A 454 3.99 39.31 4.24
N CYS A 455 5.31 39.22 4.45
CA CYS A 455 6.33 39.66 3.51
C CYS A 455 7.64 38.89 3.70
N VAL A 456 8.36 38.65 2.60
CA VAL A 456 9.74 38.15 2.61
C VAL A 456 10.55 39.07 1.70
N LEU A 457 11.50 39.78 2.26
CA LEU A 457 12.40 40.66 1.52
C LEU A 457 13.71 39.91 1.27
N TYR A 458 13.99 39.63 0.00
CA TYR A 458 15.23 38.99 -0.42
C TYR A 458 16.31 40.06 -0.53
N ASN A 459 17.36 39.98 0.30
CA ASN A 459 18.52 40.85 0.14
C ASN A 459 19.37 40.30 -1.00
N ILE A 460 19.39 40.99 -2.14
CA ILE A 460 20.27 40.64 -3.26
C ILE A 460 21.68 41.09 -2.87
N PRO A 461 22.68 40.18 -2.72
CA PRO A 461 24.04 40.63 -2.49
C PRO A 461 24.53 41.34 -3.74
N LEU A 462 24.94 42.60 -3.61
CA LEU A 462 25.68 43.33 -4.64
C LEU A 462 26.91 42.49 -5.04
N LEU A 463 27.01 42.15 -6.32
CA LEU A 463 28.21 41.56 -6.92
C LEU A 463 29.41 42.50 -6.72
N PRO A 464 30.61 41.98 -6.43
CA PRO A 464 31.77 42.80 -6.13
C PRO A 464 32.38 43.34 -7.42
N TRP A 465 32.14 44.61 -7.74
CA TRP A 465 32.95 45.36 -8.69
C TRP A 465 33.49 46.61 -8.00
N GLN A 466 34.83 46.72 -8.01
CA GLN A 466 35.67 47.83 -7.55
C GLN A 466 35.96 47.94 -6.04
N CYS A 467 36.99 47.21 -5.59
CA CYS A 467 37.99 47.78 -4.69
C CYS A 467 39.38 47.34 -5.16
N ARG A 468 40.11 48.28 -5.80
CA ARG A 468 41.57 48.23 -5.85
C ARG A 468 42.11 48.56 -4.47
N ASP A 469 43.12 47.80 -4.07
CA ASP A 469 44.19 48.11 -3.11
C ASP A 469 43.80 48.51 -1.68
N LEU A 470 43.91 47.57 -0.73
CA LEU A 470 44.92 47.60 0.35
C LEU A 470 44.66 46.50 1.40
N HIS A 471 45.62 45.56 1.44
CA HIS A 471 46.13 44.72 2.53
C HIS A 471 45.29 44.28 3.77
N HIS A 472 45.45 42.97 4.03
CA HIS A 472 45.40 42.20 5.30
C HIS A 472 44.11 41.47 5.74
N GLY A 473 44.19 40.12 5.76
CA GLY A 473 43.59 39.25 6.79
C GLY A 473 42.37 38.40 6.39
N PRO A 474 42.33 37.08 6.66
CA PRO A 474 41.30 36.17 6.12
C PRO A 474 40.04 36.03 7.02
N GLY A 475 38.88 36.11 6.37
CA GLY A 475 37.83 35.08 6.43
C GLY A 475 36.90 34.99 7.64
N TRP A 476 35.83 35.80 7.64
CA TRP A 476 34.54 35.43 8.25
C TRP A 476 33.42 35.68 7.23
N TYR A 477 32.81 34.61 6.70
CA TYR A 477 31.56 34.68 5.97
C TYR A 477 30.43 34.86 6.98
N THR A 478 29.75 36.01 6.97
CA THR A 478 28.53 36.25 7.73
C THR A 478 27.32 35.79 6.90
N ASP A 479 26.48 34.93 7.50
CA ASP A 479 25.19 34.51 6.94
C ASP A 479 24.27 35.72 6.71
N PRO A 480 23.43 35.71 5.66
CA PRO A 480 22.49 36.79 5.39
C PRO A 480 21.38 36.83 6.45
N ALA A 481 21.35 37.91 7.24
CA ALA A 481 20.26 38.18 8.18
C ALA A 481 18.97 38.57 7.42
N VAL A 482 17.92 37.76 7.61
CA VAL A 482 16.55 38.08 7.18
C VAL A 482 15.89 38.92 8.27
N TYR A 483 15.56 40.18 7.97
CA TYR A 483 14.73 41.00 8.84
C TYR A 483 13.26 40.86 8.44
N CYS A 484 12.44 40.30 9.33
CA CYS A 484 10.98 40.33 9.24
C CYS A 484 10.43 41.37 10.22
N ARG A 485 9.54 42.27 9.77
CA ARG A 485 8.74 43.11 10.66
C ARG A 485 7.46 42.38 11.03
N HIS A 486 7.13 42.38 12.33
CA HIS A 486 5.91 41.81 12.89
C HIS A 486 4.66 42.59 12.50
#